data_AF-A0A558DC66-F1
#
_entry.id   AF-A0A558DC66-F1
#
_cell.length_a   1.000
_cell.length_b   1.000
_cell.length_c   1.000
_cell.angle_alpha   90.00
_cell.angle_beta   90.00
_cell.angle_gamma   90.00
#
_symmetry.space_group_name_H-M   'P 1'
#
loop_
_entity.id
_entity.type
_entity.pdbx_description
1 polymer ?
#
loop_
_entity_poly.entity_id
_entity_poly.type
_entity_poly.pdbx_seq_one_letter_code
_entity_poly.pdbx_strand_id
1 'polypeptide(L)'
;MSPGTEEFLSAFKGSFTSTLRWHQLDGLWALLREQARDDWFIYAVGEEPPQNPVSANDLNRFIDEIDVFLRREHDEDYCGIVYADNLAQPGFIKIYDPHNLGVSCGFSHNPPLPGWILSRIAPCDLPSTRVLPNNRRRWWRRIFS
;
A
#
# COMPACT_ATOMS: atom_id res chain seq x y z
N MET A 1 19.72 -2.14 -14.40
CA MET A 1 18.35 -2.10 -13.83
C MET A 1 17.43 -2.69 -14.88
N SER A 2 16.49 -3.58 -14.53
CA SER A 2 15.60 -4.16 -15.56
C SER A 2 14.52 -3.12 -15.97
N PRO A 3 13.97 -3.19 -17.19
CA PRO A 3 12.89 -2.29 -17.62
C PRO A 3 11.71 -2.23 -16.65
N GLY A 4 11.29 -3.37 -16.09
CA GLY A 4 10.21 -3.41 -15.08
C GLY A 4 10.57 -2.73 -13.75
N THR A 5 11.85 -2.72 -13.37
CA THR A 5 12.30 -1.96 -12.18
C THR A 5 12.17 -0.46 -12.43
N GLU A 6 12.52 0.02 -13.62
CA GLU A 6 12.42 1.44 -13.98
C GLU A 6 10.96 1.90 -14.05
N GLU A 7 10.07 1.07 -14.61
CA GLU A 7 8.63 1.33 -14.66
C GLU A 7 8.04 1.48 -13.25
N PHE A 8 8.30 0.51 -12.36
CA PHE A 8 7.82 0.57 -10.99
C PHE A 8 8.36 1.78 -10.23
N LEU A 9 9.66 2.08 -10.32
CA LEU A 9 10.23 3.25 -9.64
C LEU A 9 9.72 4.57 -10.20
N SER A 10 9.42 4.64 -11.51
CA SER A 10 8.81 5.82 -12.12
C SER A 10 7.41 6.05 -11.58
N ALA A 11 6.56 5.01 -11.59
CA ALA A 11 5.22 5.06 -11.00
C ALA A 11 5.26 5.40 -9.50
N PHE A 12 6.18 4.79 -8.75
CA PHE A 12 6.38 5.07 -7.33
C PHE A 12 6.77 6.53 -7.06
N LYS A 13 7.52 7.19 -7.95
CA LYS A 13 7.89 8.62 -7.81
C LYS A 13 6.86 9.58 -8.41
N GLY A 14 5.77 9.06 -8.98
CA GLY A 14 4.69 9.85 -9.56
C GLY A 14 3.89 10.65 -8.55
N SER A 15 2.86 11.34 -9.05
CA SER A 15 1.92 12.11 -8.24
C SER A 15 0.84 11.19 -7.66
N PHE A 16 0.47 11.44 -6.41
CA PHE A 16 -0.58 10.69 -5.73
C PHE A 16 -1.57 11.62 -5.03
N THR A 17 -2.83 11.20 -4.98
CA THR A 17 -3.92 11.86 -4.27
C THR A 17 -4.26 11.08 -3.01
N SER A 18 -4.31 11.76 -1.86
CA SER A 18 -4.70 11.15 -0.59
C SER A 18 -6.20 10.89 -0.54
N THR A 19 -6.61 9.75 0.00
CA THR A 19 -7.94 9.58 0.59
C THR A 19 -7.95 10.30 1.94
N LEU A 20 -8.15 11.62 1.93
CA LEU A 20 -8.08 12.43 3.14
C LEU A 20 -9.13 12.02 4.16
N ARG A 21 -10.37 11.78 3.72
CA ARG A 21 -11.49 11.37 4.58
C ARG A 21 -11.77 9.88 4.47
N TRP A 22 -12.27 9.27 5.55
CA TRP A 22 -12.64 7.86 5.60
C TRP A 22 -13.62 7.44 4.49
N HIS A 23 -14.60 8.27 4.15
CA HIS A 23 -15.53 7.95 3.04
C HIS A 23 -14.86 7.92 1.65
N GLN A 24 -13.72 8.61 1.47
CA GLN A 24 -12.95 8.52 0.23
C GLN A 24 -12.17 7.20 0.17
N LEU A 25 -11.71 6.71 1.33
CA LEU A 25 -11.14 5.37 1.45
C LEU A 25 -12.19 4.29 1.13
N ASP A 26 -13.41 4.44 1.65
CA ASP A 26 -14.54 3.55 1.34
C ASP A 26 -14.79 3.48 -0.17
N GLY A 27 -14.81 4.63 -0.84
CA GLY A 27 -14.98 4.71 -2.30
C GLY A 27 -13.84 4.05 -3.07
N LEU A 28 -12.58 4.26 -2.65
CA LEU A 28 -11.41 3.62 -3.25
C LEU A 28 -11.49 2.08 -3.11
N TRP A 29 -11.84 1.59 -1.92
CA TRP A 29 -12.03 0.16 -1.68
C TRP A 29 -13.16 -0.43 -2.51
N ALA A 30 -14.31 0.24 -2.59
CA ALA A 30 -15.40 -0.22 -3.45
C ALA A 30 -14.95 -0.39 -4.90
N LEU A 31 -14.24 0.59 -5.45
CA LEU A 31 -13.70 0.51 -6.81
C LEU A 31 -12.71 -0.65 -6.99
N LEU A 32 -11.82 -0.88 -6.02
CA LEU A 32 -10.88 -1.99 -6.08
C LEU A 32 -11.59 -3.34 -6.08
N ARG A 33 -12.67 -3.49 -5.30
CA ARG A 33 -13.46 -4.72 -5.24
C ARG A 33 -14.23 -4.96 -6.54
N GLU A 34 -14.84 -3.91 -7.10
CA GLU A 34 -15.53 -3.99 -8.39
C GLU A 34 -14.58 -4.36 -9.53
N GLN A 35 -13.33 -3.90 -9.45
CA GLN A 35 -12.30 -4.14 -10.44
C GLN A 35 -11.36 -5.30 -10.06
N ALA A 36 -11.68 -6.05 -9.01
CA ALA A 36 -10.80 -7.09 -8.47
C ALA A 36 -10.53 -8.15 -9.54
N ARG A 37 -9.26 -8.24 -9.92
CA ARG A 37 -8.72 -9.18 -10.90
C ARG A 37 -7.39 -9.71 -10.38
N ASP A 38 -6.92 -10.78 -11.00
CA ASP A 38 -5.64 -11.40 -10.69
C ASP A 38 -4.46 -10.62 -11.33
N ASP A 39 -4.51 -9.28 -11.24
CA ASP A 39 -3.54 -8.34 -11.83
C ASP A 39 -2.91 -7.39 -10.80
N TRP A 40 -3.23 -7.55 -9.51
CA TRP A 40 -2.69 -6.72 -8.43
C TRP A 40 -1.56 -7.43 -7.69
N PHE A 41 -0.43 -6.75 -7.53
CA PHE A 41 0.62 -7.12 -6.60
C PHE A 41 0.39 -6.39 -5.27
N ILE A 42 0.56 -7.10 -4.15
CA ILE A 42 0.54 -6.50 -2.82
C ILE A 42 1.93 -6.68 -2.20
N TYR A 43 2.64 -5.57 -2.03
CA TYR A 43 4.01 -5.55 -1.55
C TYR A 43 4.08 -4.93 -0.15
N ALA A 44 4.47 -5.73 0.84
CA ALA A 44 4.87 -5.24 2.16
C ALA A 44 6.33 -4.77 2.10
N VAL A 45 6.55 -3.46 2.23
CA VAL A 45 7.88 -2.87 2.08
C VAL A 45 8.82 -3.36 3.18
N GLY A 46 10.00 -3.86 2.79
CA GLY A 46 10.97 -4.51 3.68
C GLY A 46 10.88 -6.04 3.71
N GLU A 47 9.94 -6.65 2.98
CA GLU A 47 9.97 -8.07 2.60
C GLU A 47 10.47 -8.24 1.15
N GLU A 48 10.65 -9.47 0.70
CA GLU A 48 10.93 -9.76 -0.71
C GLU A 48 9.71 -9.39 -1.57
N PRO A 49 9.88 -8.64 -2.68
CA PRO A 49 8.78 -8.28 -3.57
C PRO A 49 8.10 -9.53 -4.17
N PRO A 50 6.75 -9.58 -4.21
CA PRO A 50 6.04 -10.69 -4.82
C PRO A 50 6.35 -10.78 -6.32
N GLN A 51 6.54 -12.01 -6.81
CA GLN A 51 6.80 -12.28 -8.22
C GLN A 51 5.53 -12.46 -9.06
N ASN A 52 4.39 -12.70 -8.41
CA ASN A 52 3.10 -12.92 -9.06
C ASN A 52 2.04 -12.00 -8.42
N PRO A 53 1.03 -11.58 -9.20
CA PRO A 53 -0.14 -10.91 -8.63
C PRO A 53 -0.91 -11.87 -7.70
N VAL A 54 -1.64 -11.28 -6.76
CA VAL A 54 -2.54 -12.02 -5.87
C VAL A 54 -3.84 -12.34 -6.60
N SER A 55 -4.55 -13.36 -6.12
CA SER A 55 -5.90 -13.64 -6.63
C SER A 55 -6.88 -12.51 -6.24
N ALA A 56 -7.97 -12.36 -6.99
CA ALA A 56 -9.05 -11.44 -6.64
C ALA A 56 -9.62 -11.71 -5.22
N ASN A 57 -9.64 -12.97 -4.78
CA ASN A 57 -10.05 -13.35 -3.43
C ASN A 57 -9.06 -12.84 -2.37
N ASP A 58 -7.76 -13.00 -2.62
CA ASP A 58 -6.72 -12.53 -1.71
C ASP A 58 -6.64 -11.00 -1.66
N LEU A 59 -6.88 -10.33 -2.78
CA LEU A 59 -7.04 -8.88 -2.82
C LEU A 59 -8.20 -8.43 -1.92
N ASN A 60 -9.37 -9.06 -2.05
CA ASN A 60 -10.53 -8.75 -1.22
C ASN A 60 -10.25 -8.97 0.28
N ARG A 61 -9.64 -10.10 0.62
CA ARG A 61 -9.23 -10.44 1.99
C ARG A 61 -8.23 -9.42 2.54
N PHE A 62 -7.25 -9.02 1.74
CA PHE A 62 -6.30 -7.99 2.14
C PHE A 62 -7.01 -6.65 2.42
N ILE A 63 -7.94 -6.22 1.54
CA ILE A 63 -8.69 -4.97 1.73
C ILE A 63 -9.51 -5.03 3.03
N ASP A 64 -10.17 -6.15 3.34
CA ASP A 64 -10.91 -6.32 4.60
C ASP A 64 -10.00 -6.14 5.83
N GLU A 65 -8.84 -6.81 5.83
CA GLU A 65 -7.95 -6.79 6.99
C GLU A 65 -7.22 -5.45 7.15
N ILE A 66 -6.78 -4.84 6.05
CA ILE A 66 -6.09 -3.54 6.12
C ILE A 66 -7.05 -2.43 6.50
N ASP A 67 -8.31 -2.43 6.05
CA ASP A 67 -9.28 -1.41 6.42
C ASP A 67 -9.56 -1.40 7.93
N VAL A 68 -9.78 -2.58 8.51
CA VAL A 68 -9.95 -2.75 9.97
C VAL A 68 -8.69 -2.30 10.72
N PHE A 69 -7.50 -2.66 10.24
CA PHE A 69 -6.24 -2.23 10.84
C PHE A 69 -6.09 -0.71 10.82
N LEU A 70 -6.29 -0.05 9.68
CA LEU A 70 -6.12 1.39 9.54
C LEU A 70 -7.09 2.15 10.44
N ARG A 71 -8.37 1.76 10.50
CA ARG A 71 -9.36 2.42 11.37
C ARG A 71 -9.11 2.22 12.86
N ARG A 72 -8.52 1.08 13.24
CA ARG A 72 -8.24 0.77 14.65
C ARG A 72 -6.97 1.48 15.14
N GLU A 73 -5.94 1.55 14.30
CA GLU A 73 -4.62 2.02 14.71
C GLU A 73 -4.34 3.49 14.32
N HIS A 74 -5.16 4.09 13.44
CA HIS A 74 -5.07 5.51 13.12
C HIS A 74 -6.04 6.32 14.00
N ASP A 75 -5.52 6.82 15.13
CA ASP A 75 -6.27 7.61 16.12
C ASP A 75 -6.49 9.06 15.64
N GLU A 76 -7.08 9.22 14.46
CA GLU A 76 -7.42 10.50 13.83
C GLU A 76 -8.84 10.44 13.25
N ASP A 77 -9.53 11.59 13.18
CA ASP A 77 -10.88 11.70 12.60
C ASP A 77 -10.90 11.65 11.06
N TYR A 78 -9.73 11.50 10.45
CA TYR A 78 -9.49 11.47 9.00
C TYR A 78 -8.59 10.29 8.64
N CYS A 79 -8.56 9.91 7.36
CA CYS A 79 -7.73 8.82 6.88
C CYS A 79 -6.30 9.31 6.58
N GLY A 80 -6.10 10.16 5.57
CA GLY A 80 -4.82 10.86 5.32
C GLY A 80 -3.56 10.00 5.03
N ILE A 81 -3.64 8.68 5.15
CA ILE A 81 -2.50 7.74 5.10
C ILE A 81 -2.56 6.76 3.93
N VAL A 82 -3.62 6.81 3.12
CA VAL A 82 -3.75 6.03 1.90
C VAL A 82 -3.77 6.99 0.71
N TYR A 83 -3.01 6.65 -0.31
CA TYR A 83 -2.77 7.48 -1.48
C TYR A 83 -2.88 6.63 -2.74
N ALA A 84 -3.58 7.12 -3.76
CA ALA A 84 -3.64 6.48 -5.07
C ALA A 84 -3.13 7.43 -6.16
N ASP A 85 -2.56 6.88 -7.22
CA ASP A 85 -2.22 7.64 -8.43
C ASP A 85 -3.46 8.31 -9.05
N ASN A 86 -4.59 7.60 -9.05
CA ASN A 86 -5.89 8.11 -9.46
C ASN A 86 -7.00 7.47 -8.62
N LEU A 87 -7.79 8.28 -7.90
CA LEU A 87 -8.87 7.78 -7.04
C LEU A 87 -10.07 7.19 -7.81
N ALA A 88 -10.23 7.51 -9.10
CA ALA A 88 -11.31 6.99 -9.95
C ALA A 88 -10.89 5.74 -10.74
N GLN A 89 -9.60 5.61 -11.05
CA GLN A 89 -9.02 4.46 -11.79
C GLN A 89 -7.65 4.11 -11.21
N PRO A 90 -7.59 3.52 -10.02
CA PRO A 90 -6.33 3.26 -9.34
C PRO A 90 -5.52 2.18 -10.07
N GLY A 91 -4.26 2.50 -10.34
CA GLY A 91 -3.24 1.56 -10.81
C GLY A 91 -2.10 1.36 -9.81
N PHE A 92 -1.93 2.32 -8.88
CA PHE A 92 -0.91 2.30 -7.86
C PHE A 92 -1.41 2.95 -6.57
N ILE A 93 -1.28 2.25 -5.45
CA ILE A 93 -1.75 2.69 -4.13
C ILE A 93 -0.62 2.52 -3.13
N LYS A 94 -0.42 3.54 -2.30
CA LYS A 94 0.50 3.55 -1.17
C LYS A 94 -0.30 3.63 0.12
N ILE A 95 0.03 2.75 1.07
CA ILE A 95 -0.59 2.71 2.39
C ILE A 95 0.51 2.95 3.41
N TYR A 96 0.41 4.05 4.15
CA TYR A 96 1.33 4.40 5.22
C TYR A 96 0.86 3.77 6.53
N ASP A 97 1.81 3.22 7.28
CA ASP A 97 1.56 2.58 8.56
C ASP A 97 1.30 3.65 9.65
N PRO A 98 0.13 3.64 10.32
CA PRO A 98 -0.21 4.62 11.36
C PRO A 98 0.85 4.74 12.46
N HIS A 99 1.53 3.64 12.79
CA HIS A 99 2.57 3.62 13.82
C HIS A 99 3.90 4.23 13.39
N ASN A 100 4.03 4.64 12.13
CA ASN A 100 5.28 5.16 11.56
C ASN A 100 5.15 6.61 11.05
N LEU A 101 4.04 7.30 11.33
CA LEU A 101 3.78 8.67 10.87
C LEU A 101 4.63 9.73 11.61
N GLY A 102 4.98 9.49 12.88
CA GLY A 102 5.66 10.44 13.77
C GLY A 102 7.13 10.77 13.47
N VAL A 103 7.70 10.25 12.37
CA VAL A 103 9.09 10.57 11.93
C VAL A 103 9.15 11.62 10.83
N SER A 104 8.05 12.27 10.46
CA SER A 104 8.03 13.19 9.32
C SER A 104 7.17 14.42 9.55
N CYS A 105 7.50 15.18 10.59
CA CYS A 105 7.01 16.57 10.75
C CYS A 105 8.06 17.61 10.30
N GLY A 106 9.01 17.21 9.46
CA GLY A 106 9.99 18.10 8.85
C GLY A 106 10.19 17.71 7.40
N PHE A 107 10.17 18.69 6.50
CA PHE A 107 10.60 18.58 5.10
C PHE A 107 11.93 17.81 5.03
N SER A 108 11.90 16.49 4.81
CA SER A 108 13.08 15.67 4.60
C SER A 108 13.22 15.34 3.12
N HIS A 109 14.46 15.33 2.63
CA HIS A 109 14.82 14.89 1.27
C HIS A 109 14.53 13.39 1.02
N ASN A 110 14.12 12.64 2.05
CA ASN A 110 13.71 11.25 1.98
C ASN A 110 12.38 11.10 2.72
N PRO A 111 11.23 11.13 2.03
CA PRO A 111 9.95 10.86 2.65
C PRO A 111 9.92 9.43 3.20
N PRO A 112 9.11 9.14 4.22
CA PRO A 112 8.98 7.78 4.74
C PRO A 112 8.48 6.87 3.60
N LEU A 113 9.00 5.64 3.57
CA LEU A 113 8.44 4.62 2.69
C LEU A 113 7.04 4.23 3.20
N PRO A 114 6.10 3.89 2.30
CA PRO A 114 4.83 3.30 2.72
C PRO A 114 5.07 1.95 3.40
N GLY A 115 4.12 1.52 4.24
CA GLY A 115 4.15 0.17 4.81
C GLY A 115 3.77 -0.88 3.76
N TRP A 116 2.80 -0.55 2.90
CA TRP A 116 2.31 -1.42 1.85
C TRP A 116 2.10 -0.67 0.54
N ILE A 117 2.26 -1.40 -0.57
CA ILE A 117 2.00 -0.94 -1.92
C ILE A 117 1.05 -1.94 -2.60
N LEU A 118 -0.02 -1.44 -3.21
CA LEU A 118 -0.82 -2.20 -4.17
C LEU A 118 -0.51 -1.61 -5.55
N SER A 119 -0.15 -2.45 -6.51
CA SER A 119 0.25 -1.99 -7.84
C SER A 119 -0.14 -3.01 -8.89
N ARG A 120 -0.54 -2.55 -10.07
CA ARG A 120 -0.68 -3.43 -11.25
C ARG A 120 0.65 -3.68 -11.98
N ILE A 121 1.69 -2.94 -11.60
CA ILE A 121 3.08 -3.12 -12.05
C ILE A 121 3.80 -4.01 -11.03
N ALA A 122 4.55 -5.00 -11.51
CA ALA A 122 5.35 -5.86 -10.66
C ALA A 122 6.34 -5.04 -9.80
N PRO A 123 6.32 -5.17 -8.47
CA PRO A 123 7.14 -4.36 -7.59
C PRO A 123 8.62 -4.78 -7.68
N CYS A 124 9.50 -3.79 -7.65
CA CYS A 124 10.90 -4.03 -7.36
C CYS A 124 11.20 -3.76 -5.89
N ASP A 125 12.32 -4.30 -5.40
CA ASP A 125 12.74 -4.07 -4.03
C ASP A 125 13.00 -2.57 -3.81
N LEU A 126 12.38 -2.04 -2.76
CA LEU A 126 12.62 -0.67 -2.31
C LEU A 126 13.61 -0.76 -1.15
N PRO A 127 14.83 -0.21 -1.27
CA PRO A 127 15.84 -0.34 -0.23
C PRO A 127 15.34 0.32 1.05
N SER A 128 14.83 -0.51 1.95
CA SER A 128 14.33 -0.14 3.27
C SER A 128 15.36 -0.55 4.29
N THR A 129 15.81 0.38 5.12
CA THR A 129 16.63 0.05 6.30
C THR A 129 15.81 -0.55 7.43
N ARG A 130 14.48 -0.68 7.26
CA ARG A 130 13.56 -1.10 8.31
C ARG A 130 13.15 -2.56 8.17
N VAL A 131 13.39 -3.31 9.24
CA VAL A 131 12.85 -4.65 9.48
C VAL A 131 11.40 -4.48 9.94
N LEU A 132 10.44 -5.08 9.24
CA LEU A 132 9.05 -5.14 9.72
C LEU A 132 9.01 -5.87 11.08
N PRO A 133 8.35 -5.30 12.11
CA PRO A 133 8.14 -5.99 13.37
C PRO A 133 7.50 -7.38 13.19
N ASN A 134 7.92 -8.35 14.00
CA ASN A 134 7.52 -9.76 13.85
C ASN A 134 5.99 -9.98 13.94
N ASN A 135 5.26 -9.13 14.64
CA ASN A 135 3.78 -9.17 14.68
C ASN A 135 3.19 -8.77 13.31
N ARG A 136 3.68 -7.70 12.68
CA ARG A 136 3.27 -7.27 11.33
C ARG A 136 3.61 -8.33 10.28
N ARG A 137 4.80 -8.93 10.37
CA ARG A 137 5.20 -10.06 9.50
C ARG A 137 4.27 -11.27 9.63
N ARG A 138 3.88 -11.62 10.85
CA ARG A 138 3.00 -12.76 11.12
C ARG A 138 1.58 -12.51 10.62
N TRP A 139 1.06 -11.31 10.83
CA TRP A 139 -0.21 -10.87 10.28
C TRP A 139 -0.18 -10.94 8.74
N TRP A 140 0.84 -10.35 8.12
CA TRP A 140 1.04 -10.38 6.66
C TRP A 140 1.05 -11.79 6.08
N ARG A 141 1.83 -12.72 6.67
CA ARG A 141 1.87 -14.12 6.20
C ARG A 141 0.53 -14.83 6.32
N ARG A 142 -0.29 -14.51 7.33
CA ARG A 142 -1.61 -15.11 7.52
C ARG A 142 -2.60 -14.73 6.42
N ILE A 143 -2.44 -13.55 5.81
CA ILE A 143 -3.28 -13.08 4.70
C ILE A 143 -3.06 -13.89 3.44
N PHE A 144 -1.90 -14.53 3.24
CA PHE A 144 -1.59 -15.27 2.03
C PHE A 144 -1.20 -16.74 2.28
N SER A 145 -1.45 -17.23 3.50
CA SER A 145 -1.29 -18.65 3.89
C SER A 145 -2.54 -19.46 3.61
#